data_AF-A0A5B7KDF7-F1
#
_entry.id   AF-A0A5B7KDF7-F1
#
_cell.length_a   1.000
_cell.length_b   1.000
_cell.length_c   1.000
_cell.angle_alpha   90.00
_cell.angle_beta   90.00
_cell.angle_gamma   90.00
#
_symmetry.space_group_name_H-M   'P 1'
#
loop_
_entity.id
_entity.type
_entity.pdbx_description
1 polymer ?
#
loop_
_entity_poly.entity_id
_entity_poly.type
_entity_poly.pdbx_seq_one_letter_code
_entity_poly.pdbx_strand_id
1 'polypeptide(L)'
;MWSTEKTLGLIELLHSSPALWDASCMDFKIKAKKTDAVREIAHKLSVDESELEKKIKALKVQFRREHLKLTSLKKSGTSAKKYAWFGYEPLLFLLQGRGARGSQPADATEGEVS
;
A
#
# COMPACT_ATOMS: atom_id res chain seq x y z
N MET A 1 -11.36 -18.80 -5.46
CA MET A 1 -10.87 -18.85 -4.06
C MET A 1 -9.43 -18.35 -4.04
N TRP A 2 -9.05 -17.48 -3.11
CA TRP A 2 -7.68 -16.93 -3.05
C TRP A 2 -6.82 -17.70 -2.06
N SER A 3 -5.85 -18.46 -2.57
CA SER A 3 -4.85 -19.17 -1.75
C SER A 3 -3.86 -18.20 -1.10
N THR A 4 -3.16 -18.67 -0.06
CA THR A 4 -2.09 -17.92 0.61
C THR A 4 -1.00 -17.48 -0.37
N GLU A 5 -0.50 -18.41 -1.19
CA GLU A 5 0.53 -18.13 -2.20
C GLU A 5 0.08 -17.08 -3.21
N LYS A 6 -1.15 -17.22 -3.75
CA LYS A 6 -1.74 -16.24 -4.68
C LYS A 6 -1.90 -14.87 -4.04
N THR A 7 -2.21 -14.83 -2.75
CA THR A 7 -2.32 -13.58 -1.98
C THR A 7 -0.95 -12.95 -1.76
N LEU A 8 0.08 -13.74 -1.45
CA LEU A 8 1.45 -13.26 -1.29
C LEU A 8 2.00 -12.72 -2.61
N GLY A 9 1.84 -13.46 -3.71
CA GLY A 9 2.24 -12.99 -5.05
C GLY A 9 1.50 -11.71 -5.47
N LEU A 10 0.23 -11.56 -5.10
CA LEU A 10 -0.48 -10.29 -5.27
C LEU A 10 0.16 -9.15 -4.46
N ILE A 11 0.55 -9.41 -3.21
CA ILE A 11 1.16 -8.37 -2.37
C ILE A 11 2.52 -7.93 -2.95
N GLU A 12 3.33 -8.87 -3.45
CA GLU A 12 4.61 -8.57 -4.11
C GLU A 12 4.43 -7.73 -5.38
N LEU A 13 3.49 -8.12 -6.26
CA LEU A 13 3.16 -7.37 -7.47
C LEU A 13 2.56 -5.99 -7.18
N LEU A 14 1.79 -5.89 -6.09
CA LEU A 14 1.27 -4.62 -5.61
C LEU A 14 2.43 -3.74 -5.12
N HIS A 15 3.38 -4.30 -4.37
CA HIS A 15 4.55 -3.59 -3.88
C HIS A 15 5.40 -3.01 -5.02
N SER A 16 5.63 -3.78 -6.09
CA SER A 16 6.37 -3.34 -7.28
C SER A 16 5.65 -2.28 -8.12
N SER A 17 4.37 -1.99 -7.82
CA SER A 17 3.52 -1.09 -8.60
C SER A 17 3.11 0.15 -7.78
N PRO A 18 4.01 1.14 -7.57
CA PRO A 18 3.73 2.32 -6.74
C PRO A 18 2.50 3.11 -7.20
N ALA A 19 2.17 3.10 -8.50
CA ALA A 19 0.96 3.70 -9.05
C ALA A 19 -0.35 3.22 -8.37
N LEU A 20 -0.36 2.02 -7.75
CA LEU A 20 -1.53 1.42 -7.11
C LEU A 20 -1.66 1.71 -5.61
N TRP A 21 -0.59 2.12 -4.93
CA TRP A 21 -0.58 2.22 -3.48
C TRP A 21 0.09 3.47 -2.93
N ASP A 22 1.03 4.05 -3.64
CA ASP A 22 1.78 5.21 -3.20
C ASP A 22 1.07 6.49 -3.63
N ALA A 23 0.53 7.24 -2.68
CA ALA A 23 -0.14 8.51 -2.96
C ALA A 23 0.85 9.65 -3.30
N SER A 24 2.14 9.46 -3.02
CA SER A 24 3.20 10.41 -3.32
C SER A 24 3.77 10.24 -4.73
N CYS A 25 3.53 9.09 -5.36
CA CYS A 25 3.93 8.84 -6.75
C CYS A 25 3.07 9.70 -7.72
N MET A 26 3.71 10.38 -8.67
CA MET A 26 3.00 11.13 -9.71
C MET A 26 2.07 10.22 -10.53
N ASP A 27 2.50 8.98 -10.79
CA ASP A 27 1.72 7.98 -11.53
C ASP A 27 0.44 7.55 -10.81
N PHE A 28 0.34 7.75 -9.49
CA PHE A 28 -0.90 7.49 -8.77
C PHE A 28 -2.02 8.47 -9.19
N LYS A 29 -1.69 9.65 -9.70
CA LYS A 29 -2.69 10.58 -10.24
C LYS A 29 -3.13 10.19 -11.65
N ILE A 30 -2.34 9.35 -12.34
CA ILE A 30 -2.60 8.95 -13.73
C ILE A 30 -3.48 7.70 -13.76
N LYS A 31 -4.74 7.89 -14.14
CA LYS A 31 -5.72 6.79 -14.22
C LYS A 31 -5.26 5.66 -15.16
N ALA A 32 -4.66 6.01 -16.30
CA ALA A 32 -4.14 5.04 -17.27
C ALA A 32 -3.09 4.10 -16.64
N LYS A 33 -2.09 4.66 -15.93
CA LYS A 33 -1.05 3.88 -15.24
C LYS A 33 -1.61 2.92 -14.19
N LYS A 34 -2.67 3.34 -13.48
CA LYS A 34 -3.39 2.45 -12.55
C LYS A 34 -4.06 1.29 -13.27
N THR A 35 -4.81 1.58 -14.33
CA THR A 35 -5.48 0.55 -15.12
C THR A 35 -4.48 -0.42 -15.74
N ASP A 36 -3.38 0.08 -16.31
CA ASP A 36 -2.33 -0.76 -16.89
C ASP A 36 -1.68 -1.67 -15.84
N ALA A 37 -1.37 -1.14 -14.66
CA ALA A 37 -0.81 -1.93 -13.57
C ALA A 37 -1.80 -2.99 -13.04
N VAL A 38 -3.08 -2.65 -12.88
CA VAL A 38 -4.12 -3.64 -12.50
C VAL A 38 -4.20 -4.73 -13.56
N ARG A 39 -4.25 -4.36 -14.84
CA ARG A 39 -4.35 -5.30 -15.96
C ARG A 39 -3.15 -6.23 -16.04
N GLU A 40 -1.93 -5.72 -15.88
CA GLU A 40 -0.72 -6.52 -15.90
C GLU A 40 -0.71 -7.56 -14.77
N ILE A 41 -1.06 -7.13 -13.54
CA ILE A 41 -1.14 -8.03 -12.38
C ILE A 41 -2.26 -9.06 -12.56
N ALA A 42 -3.41 -8.65 -13.09
CA ALA A 42 -4.56 -9.51 -13.34
C ALA A 42 -4.19 -10.62 -14.34
N HIS A 43 -3.50 -10.25 -15.41
CA HIS A 43 -2.98 -11.20 -16.40
C HIS A 43 -1.97 -12.18 -15.79
N LYS A 44 -1.00 -11.69 -15.00
CA LYS A 44 0.00 -12.54 -14.33
C LYS A 44 -0.61 -13.55 -13.35
N LEU A 45 -1.69 -13.18 -12.67
CA LEU A 45 -2.39 -14.04 -11.71
C LEU A 45 -3.56 -14.82 -12.32
N SER A 46 -3.81 -14.66 -13.63
CA SER A 46 -4.96 -15.19 -14.36
C SER A 46 -6.27 -14.97 -13.59
N VAL A 47 -6.54 -13.71 -13.26
CA VAL A 47 -7.78 -13.25 -12.60
C VAL A 47 -8.39 -12.09 -13.37
N ASP A 48 -9.68 -11.83 -13.13
CA ASP A 48 -10.31 -10.63 -13.64
C ASP A 48 -9.79 -9.38 -12.94
N GLU A 49 -9.63 -8.28 -13.69
CA GLU A 49 -9.24 -6.97 -13.15
C GLU A 49 -10.19 -6.51 -12.03
N SER A 50 -11.50 -6.74 -12.19
CA SER A 50 -12.51 -6.43 -11.17
C SER A 50 -12.34 -7.26 -9.89
N GLU A 51 -12.02 -8.56 -10.02
CA GLU A 51 -11.76 -9.41 -8.86
C GLU A 51 -10.47 -9.00 -8.15
N LEU A 52 -9.43 -8.69 -8.92
CA LEU A 52 -8.16 -8.19 -8.43
C LEU A 52 -8.34 -6.90 -7.62
N GLU A 53 -9.06 -5.91 -8.17
CA GLU A 53 -9.32 -4.66 -7.46
C GLU A 53 -10.07 -4.88 -6.14
N LYS A 54 -11.11 -5.73 -6.16
CA LYS A 54 -11.85 -6.09 -4.94
C LYS A 54 -10.92 -6.73 -3.92
N LYS A 55 -10.01 -7.61 -4.36
CA LYS A 55 -9.03 -8.26 -3.49
C LYS A 55 -8.05 -7.25 -2.91
N ILE A 56 -7.48 -6.35 -3.72
CA ILE A 56 -6.57 -5.29 -3.25
C ILE A 56 -7.26 -4.41 -2.21
N LYS A 57 -8.52 -3.99 -2.46
CA LYS A 57 -9.32 -3.21 -1.50
C LYS A 57 -9.51 -3.98 -0.19
N ALA A 58 -9.89 -5.26 -0.26
CA ALA A 58 -10.06 -6.11 0.91
C ALA A 58 -8.76 -6.26 1.73
N LEU A 59 -7.62 -6.51 1.07
CA LEU A 59 -6.31 -6.62 1.71
C LEU A 59 -5.92 -5.32 2.43
N LYS A 60 -6.10 -4.16 1.78
CA LYS A 60 -5.82 -2.85 2.39
C LYS A 60 -6.70 -2.57 3.61
N VAL A 61 -8.00 -2.93 3.56
CA VAL A 61 -8.92 -2.78 4.69
C VAL A 61 -8.51 -3.69 5.85
N GLN A 62 -8.24 -4.96 5.56
CA GLN A 62 -7.79 -5.94 6.55
C GLN A 62 -6.49 -5.49 7.22
N PHE A 63 -5.50 -5.05 6.43
CA PHE A 63 -4.25 -4.50 6.93
C PHE A 63 -4.46 -3.31 7.86
N ARG A 64 -5.31 -2.35 7.49
CA ARG A 64 -5.58 -1.16 8.34
C ARG A 64 -6.17 -1.57 9.69
N ARG A 65 -7.13 -2.49 9.70
CA ARG A 65 -7.75 -2.99 10.94
C ARG A 65 -6.73 -3.71 11.81
N GLU A 66 -5.93 -4.58 11.21
CA GLU A 66 -4.88 -5.32 11.93
C GLU A 66 -3.81 -4.37 12.47
N HIS A 67 -3.36 -3.41 11.67
CA HIS A 67 -2.40 -2.39 12.09
C HIS A 67 -2.92 -1.56 13.27
N LEU A 68 -4.16 -1.07 13.20
CA LEU A 68 -4.78 -0.34 14.31
C LEU A 68 -4.83 -1.21 15.58
N LYS A 69 -5.30 -2.46 15.47
CA LYS A 69 -5.34 -3.40 16.59
C LYS A 69 -3.95 -3.62 17.19
N LEU A 70 -2.94 -3.92 16.39
CA LEU A 70 -1.57 -4.17 16.85
C LEU A 70 -0.95 -2.92 17.48
N THR A 71 -1.19 -1.72 16.93
CA THR A 71 -0.72 -0.46 17.53
C THR A 71 -1.38 -0.17 18.88
N SER A 72 -2.68 -0.47 19.03
CA SER A 72 -3.39 -0.37 20.31
C SER A 72 -2.88 -1.38 21.34
N LEU A 73 -2.62 -2.64 20.93
CA LEU A 73 -2.05 -3.66 21.83
C LEU A 73 -0.64 -3.29 22.30
N LYS A 74 0.20 -2.78 21.40
CA LYS A 74 1.55 -2.29 21.74
C LYS A 74 1.51 -1.19 22.78
N LYS A 75 0.58 -0.23 22.66
CA LYS A 75 0.37 0.83 23.67
C LYS A 75 -0.04 0.27 25.03
N SER A 76 -0.76 -0.86 25.06
CA SER A 76 -1.22 -1.53 26.28
C SER A 76 -0.19 -2.49 26.90
N GLY A 77 1.02 -2.62 26.33
CA GLY A 77 2.06 -3.54 26.81
C GLY A 77 1.83 -5.02 26.46
N THR A 78 0.82 -5.35 25.67
CA THR A 78 0.50 -6.73 25.27
C THR A 78 1.29 -7.13 24.02
N SER A 79 1.96 -8.29 24.07
CA SER A 79 2.78 -8.80 22.98
C SER A 79 1.95 -9.14 21.74
N ALA A 80 1.97 -8.23 20.77
CA ALA A 80 1.18 -8.25 19.54
C ALA A 80 1.63 -9.30 18.49
N LYS A 81 2.82 -9.92 18.67
CA LYS A 81 3.44 -10.84 17.69
C LYS A 81 2.64 -12.12 17.41
N LYS A 82 1.83 -12.60 18.37
CA LYS A 82 1.12 -13.89 18.25
C LYS A 82 -0.09 -13.84 17.29
N TYR A 83 -0.52 -12.65 16.87
CA TYR A 83 -1.77 -12.46 16.13
C TYR A 83 -1.58 -11.86 14.73
N ALA A 84 -0.34 -11.67 14.26
CA ALA A 84 -0.10 -11.07 12.97
C ALA A 84 -0.54 -12.02 11.84
N TRP A 85 -1.54 -11.59 11.06
CA TRP A 85 -1.94 -12.26 9.82
C TRP A 85 -0.76 -12.35 8.85
N PHE A 86 -0.63 -13.46 8.10
CA PHE A 86 0.50 -13.71 7.18
C PHE A 86 0.75 -12.57 6.17
N GLY A 87 -0.30 -11.85 5.77
CA GLY A 87 -0.18 -10.71 4.85
C GLY A 87 0.22 -9.40 5.52
N TYR A 88 0.32 -9.34 6.84
CA TYR A 88 0.59 -8.10 7.58
C TYR A 88 1.99 -7.55 7.31
N GLU A 89 3.02 -8.40 7.46
CA GLU A 89 4.41 -8.00 7.29
C GLU A 89 4.74 -7.59 5.84
N PRO A 90 4.34 -8.37 4.82
CA PRO A 90 4.49 -7.96 3.42
C PRO A 90 3.71 -6.69 3.05
N LEU A 91 2.66 -6.30 3.80
CA LEU A 91 1.89 -5.07 3.54
C LEU A 91 2.39 -3.84 4.31
N LEU A 92 3.47 -3.95 5.10
CA LEU A 92 4.01 -2.82 5.87
C LEU A 92 4.46 -1.65 4.98
N PHE A 93 4.85 -1.89 3.73
CA PHE A 93 5.20 -0.82 2.77
C PHE A 93 4.05 0.17 2.54
N LEU A 94 2.79 -0.23 2.74
CA LEU A 94 1.62 0.66 2.65
C LEU A 94 1.61 1.79 3.70
N LEU A 95 2.50 1.74 4.70
CA LEU A 95 2.71 2.82 5.66
C LEU A 95 3.69 3.87 5.12
N GLN A 96 4.67 3.46 4.31
CA GLN A 96 5.70 4.35 3.76
C GLN A 96 5.08 5.41 2.83
N GLY A 97 4.17 5.01 1.94
CA GLY A 97 3.47 5.92 1.01
C GLY A 97 2.45 6.87 1.66
N ARG A 98 2.31 6.86 3.00
CA ARG A 98 1.47 7.80 3.75
C ARG A 98 2.28 8.87 4.50
N GLY A 99 3.59 8.68 4.65
CA GLY A 99 4.45 9.56 5.46
C GLY A 99 4.88 10.86 4.78
N ALA A 100 4.84 10.96 3.45
CA ALA A 100 5.34 12.13 2.73
C ALA A 100 4.28 13.23 2.48
N ARG A 101 3.28 13.37 3.37
CA ARG A 101 2.45 14.58 3.46
C ARG A 101 2.82 15.34 4.72
N GLY A 102 3.98 15.99 4.68
CA GLY A 102 4.45 16.80 5.80
C GLY A 102 5.94 17.06 5.77
N SER A 103 6.44 17.64 4.68
CA SER A 103 7.72 18.37 4.61
C SER A 103 7.81 19.03 3.22
N GLN A 104 7.01 20.07 2.98
CA GLN A 104 7.52 21.14 2.14
C GLN A 104 8.46 21.94 3.06
N PRO A 105 9.78 21.97 2.83
CA PRO A 105 10.55 23.09 3.33
C PRO A 105 10.02 24.32 2.59
N ALA A 106 9.28 25.16 3.31
CA ALA A 106 9.15 26.55 2.94
C ALA A 106 10.53 27.17 3.18
N ASP A 107 11.39 27.14 2.17
CA ASP A 107 12.56 28.01 2.17
C ASP A 107 12.22 29.22 1.29
N ALA A 108 11.77 30.26 1.99
CA ALA A 108 11.94 31.61 1.53
C ALA A 108 13.40 31.99 1.81
N THR A 109 14.15 32.31 0.76
CA THR A 109 15.31 33.21 0.89
C THR A 109 15.10 34.34 -0.10
N GLU A 110 14.91 35.51 0.49
CA GLU A 110 14.84 36.83 -0.12
C GLU A 110 16.14 37.19 -0.85
N GLY A 111 16.03 38.08 -1.84
CA GLY A 111 17.07 39.03 -2.24
C GLY A 111 18.23 38.47 -3.09
N GLU A 112 18.42 39.01 -4.29
CA GLU A 112 19.34 40.14 -4.48
C GLU A 112 19.30 40.61 -5.95
N VAL A 113 19.56 41.90 -6.08
CA VAL A 113 19.52 42.79 -7.24
C VAL A 113 20.44 42.39 -8.40
N SER A 114 20.06 42.79 -9.61
CA SER A 114 20.89 43.61 -10.53
C SER A 114 20.03 44.14 -11.68
#